data_AF-A0AAE0CXG2-F1
#
_entry.id   AF-A0AAE0CXG2-F1
#
_cell.length_a   1.000
_cell.length_b   1.000
_cell.length_c   1.000
_cell.angle_alpha   90.00
_cell.angle_beta   90.00
_cell.angle_gamma   90.00
#
_symmetry.space_group_name_H-M   'P 1'
#
loop_
_entity.id
_entity.type
_entity.pdbx_description
1 polymer ?
#
loop_
_entity_poly.entity_id
_entity_poly.type
_entity_poly.pdbx_seq_one_letter_code
_entity_poly.pdbx_strand_id
1 'polypeptide(L)'
;MPGIGRTSASFVATNCRNSFSNLKLALVAGICGGVPFYNSRKTEIVLGDVIISEGLIAYDYGRQYPDRFVRKNSAPDVFGRPPPELRGLLGKLKGRFGQKRLRERTVTHLQTLKKEFGNEDGSSFGPAVHFGYIACGDQVMKSGQHRDVISGEEGVIAFEMEGAGP
;
A
#
# COMPACT_ATOMS: atom_id res chain seq x y z
N MET A 1 -15.37 -11.32 -6.90
CA MET A 1 -14.07 -10.73 -6.50
C MET A 1 -13.58 -9.84 -7.65
N PRO A 2 -12.83 -8.77 -7.37
CA PRO A 2 -12.22 -8.00 -8.47
C PRO A 2 -11.24 -8.91 -9.21
N GLY A 3 -11.29 -8.90 -10.54
CA GLY A 3 -10.13 -9.25 -11.36
C GLY A 3 -9.03 -8.19 -11.23
N ILE A 4 -7.88 -8.41 -11.87
CA ILE A 4 -6.70 -7.55 -11.80
C ILE A 4 -6.98 -6.16 -12.40
N GLY A 5 -6.41 -5.12 -11.77
CA GLY A 5 -6.39 -3.74 -12.27
C GLY A 5 -7.48 -2.82 -11.71
N ARG A 6 -7.26 -1.51 -11.88
CA ARG A 6 -8.04 -0.44 -11.23
C ARG A 6 -9.52 -0.45 -11.59
N THR A 7 -9.85 -0.61 -12.87
CA THR A 7 -11.26 -0.60 -13.34
C THR A 7 -12.10 -1.69 -12.69
N SER A 8 -11.52 -2.89 -12.56
CA SER A 8 -12.17 -4.01 -11.90
C SER A 8 -12.39 -3.75 -10.41
N ALA A 9 -11.37 -3.20 -9.73
CA ALA A 9 -11.47 -2.81 -8.33
C ALA A 9 -12.52 -1.70 -8.11
N SER A 10 -12.56 -0.67 -8.96
CA SER A 10 -13.58 0.38 -8.94
C SER A 10 -15.00 -0.16 -9.09
N PHE A 11 -15.19 -1.12 -10.01
CA PHE A 11 -16.51 -1.72 -10.23
C PHE A 11 -17.00 -2.46 -8.99
N VAL A 12 -16.13 -3.25 -8.34
CA VAL A 12 -16.47 -3.95 -7.10
C VAL A 12 -16.77 -2.95 -5.98
N ALA A 13 -15.94 -1.93 -5.79
CA ALA A 13 -16.15 -0.92 -4.75
C ALA A 13 -17.47 -0.15 -4.94
N THR A 14 -17.78 0.21 -6.18
CA THR A 14 -19.05 0.88 -6.53
C THR A 14 -20.25 -0.01 -6.18
N ASN A 15 -20.20 -1.29 -6.56
CA ASN A 15 -21.28 -2.23 -6.23
C ASN A 15 -21.41 -2.48 -4.73
N CYS A 16 -20.29 -2.56 -4.00
CA CYS A 16 -20.31 -2.64 -2.54
C CYS A 16 -20.97 -1.39 -1.93
N ARG A 17 -20.61 -0.19 -2.38
CA ARG A 17 -21.20 1.06 -1.89
C ARG A 17 -22.71 1.13 -2.15
N ASN A 18 -23.15 0.64 -3.31
CA ASN A 18 -24.57 0.61 -3.66
C ASN A 18 -25.36 -0.44 -2.86
N SER A 19 -24.75 -1.60 -2.61
CA SER A 19 -25.40 -2.71 -1.90
C SER A 19 -25.45 -2.50 -0.38
N PHE A 20 -24.46 -1.79 0.17
CA PHE A 20 -24.29 -1.58 1.60
C PHE A 20 -24.35 -0.07 1.93
N SER A 21 -25.57 0.45 2.06
CA SER A 21 -25.84 1.89 2.25
C SER A 21 -25.22 2.50 3.53
N ASN A 22 -24.86 1.67 4.51
CA ASN A 22 -24.24 2.11 5.77
C ASN A 22 -22.72 1.87 5.83
N LEU A 23 -22.06 1.60 4.69
CA LEU A 23 -20.61 1.42 4.63
C LEU A 23 -19.89 2.74 4.95
N LYS A 24 -19.14 2.77 6.07
CA LYS A 24 -18.37 3.95 6.52
C LYS A 24 -16.88 3.86 6.25
N LEU A 25 -16.37 2.63 6.12
CA LEU A 25 -14.95 2.34 5.91
C LEU A 25 -14.82 1.04 5.13
N ALA A 26 -13.99 1.08 4.09
CA ALA A 26 -13.49 -0.11 3.41
C ALA A 26 -11.97 -0.16 3.61
N LEU A 27 -11.45 -1.36 3.89
CA LEU A 27 -10.01 -1.61 3.93
C LEU A 27 -9.65 -2.44 2.72
N VAL A 28 -8.73 -1.92 1.90
CA VAL A 28 -8.16 -2.66 0.78
C VAL A 28 -6.87 -3.31 1.27
N ALA A 29 -6.82 -4.64 1.22
CA ALA A 29 -5.67 -5.43 1.64
C ALA A 29 -5.28 -6.38 0.50
N GLY A 30 -3.99 -6.49 0.26
CA GLY A 30 -3.43 -7.30 -0.82
C GLY A 30 -1.92 -7.35 -0.74
N ILE A 31 -1.32 -8.02 -1.71
CA ILE A 31 0.14 -8.07 -1.86
C ILE A 31 0.62 -6.88 -2.68
N CYS A 32 1.83 -6.39 -2.38
CA CYS A 32 2.48 -5.34 -3.15
C CYS A 32 3.97 -5.63 -3.31
N GLY A 33 4.61 -4.99 -4.28
CA GLY A 33 6.05 -5.02 -4.44
C GLY A 33 6.69 -3.91 -3.61
N GLY A 34 7.49 -4.26 -2.60
CA GLY A 34 8.22 -3.28 -1.79
C GLY A 34 9.43 -2.68 -2.51
N VAL A 35 9.73 -1.41 -2.23
CA VAL A 35 11.03 -0.82 -2.57
C VAL A 35 12.05 -1.32 -1.53
N PRO A 36 13.14 -1.99 -1.94
CA PRO A 36 14.04 -2.65 -0.99
C PRO A 36 14.60 -1.72 0.10
N PHE A 37 14.93 -0.48 -0.26
CA PHE A 37 15.40 0.55 0.68
C PHE A 37 14.72 1.88 0.39
N TYR A 38 14.18 2.51 1.44
CA TYR A 38 13.58 3.84 1.34
C TYR A 38 14.14 4.79 2.39
N ASN A 39 13.92 6.09 2.18
CA ASN A 39 14.38 7.22 3.02
C ASN A 39 15.91 7.33 3.19
N SER A 40 16.37 8.44 3.79
CA SER A 40 17.79 8.73 3.97
C SER A 40 18.53 7.74 4.88
N ARG A 41 17.83 6.99 5.72
CA ARG A 41 18.40 5.98 6.61
C ARG A 41 18.49 4.60 5.95
N LYS A 42 18.07 4.46 4.69
CA LYS A 42 17.99 3.17 3.98
C LYS A 42 17.23 2.13 4.78
N THR A 43 16.02 2.49 5.22
CA THR A 43 15.17 1.52 5.92
C THR A 43 14.81 0.42 4.94
N GLU A 44 15.12 -0.82 5.32
CA GLU A 44 14.89 -2.00 4.49
C GLU A 44 13.41 -2.44 4.57
N ILE A 45 12.87 -2.93 3.46
CA ILE A 45 11.57 -3.63 3.40
C ILE A 45 11.85 -5.04 2.89
N VAL A 46 11.44 -6.04 3.67
CA VAL A 46 11.63 -7.46 3.33
C VAL A 46 10.31 -8.17 3.04
N LEU A 47 10.39 -9.36 2.45
CA LEU A 47 9.21 -10.17 2.19
C LEU A 47 8.52 -10.54 3.50
N GLY A 48 7.21 -10.28 3.57
CA GLY A 48 6.39 -10.51 4.75
C GLY A 48 6.14 -9.25 5.58
N ASP A 49 6.90 -8.17 5.36
CA ASP A 49 6.60 -6.88 5.97
C ASP A 49 5.26 -6.32 5.49
N VAL A 50 4.63 -5.51 6.34
CA VAL A 50 3.32 -4.90 6.07
C VAL A 50 3.49 -3.42 5.79
N ILE A 51 2.85 -2.94 4.73
CA ILE A 51 2.86 -1.54 4.34
C ILE A 51 1.46 -0.96 4.50
N ILE A 52 1.34 0.11 5.28
CA ILE A 52 0.10 0.88 5.44
C ILE A 52 0.22 2.15 4.60
N SER A 53 -0.64 2.26 3.60
CA SER A 53 -0.67 3.41 2.71
C SER A 53 -1.03 4.70 3.46
N GLU A 54 -0.22 5.73 3.28
CA GLU A 54 -0.55 7.11 3.65
C GLU A 54 -1.22 7.88 2.51
N GLY A 55 -1.21 7.30 1.32
CA GLY A 55 -1.75 7.85 0.09
C GLY A 55 -1.25 7.05 -1.12
N LEU A 56 -1.93 7.24 -2.24
CA LEU A 56 -1.63 6.57 -3.50
C LEU A 56 -1.11 7.56 -4.54
N ILE A 57 -0.26 7.08 -5.44
CA ILE A 57 0.32 7.86 -6.53
C ILE A 57 0.15 7.08 -7.84
N ALA A 58 -0.46 7.71 -8.86
CA ALA A 58 -0.72 7.08 -10.14
C ALA A 58 0.52 7.15 -11.04
N TYR A 59 1.45 6.19 -10.91
CA TYR A 59 2.76 6.32 -11.57
C TYR A 59 2.73 6.11 -13.09
N ASP A 60 1.65 5.51 -13.61
CA ASP A 60 1.40 5.26 -15.03
C ASP A 60 0.41 6.26 -15.65
N TYR A 61 0.03 7.32 -14.90
CA TYR A 61 -0.88 8.35 -15.37
C TYR A 61 -0.14 9.61 -15.81
N GLY A 62 -0.31 10.00 -17.08
CA GLY A 62 0.52 11.04 -17.67
C GLY A 62 0.33 11.19 -19.16
N ARG A 63 1.29 11.86 -19.80
CA ARG A 63 1.31 12.14 -21.24
C ARG A 63 2.42 11.33 -21.89
N GLN A 64 2.07 10.53 -22.88
CA GLN A 64 3.04 9.81 -23.72
C GLN A 64 3.45 10.70 -24.89
N TYR A 65 4.75 11.00 -24.97
CA TYR A 65 5.42 11.60 -26.13
C TYR A 65 6.21 10.51 -26.89
N PRO A 66 6.64 10.76 -28.15
CA PRO A 66 7.39 9.76 -28.92
C PRO A 66 8.67 9.26 -28.24
N ASP A 67 9.33 10.13 -27.47
CA ASP A 67 10.62 9.88 -26.81
C ASP A 67 10.49 9.56 -25.32
N ARG A 68 9.38 9.94 -24.66
CA ARG A 68 9.25 9.84 -23.20
C ARG A 68 7.81 9.81 -22.72
N PHE A 69 7.63 9.24 -21.54
CA PHE A 69 6.41 9.41 -20.76
C PHE A 69 6.63 10.51 -19.72
N VAL A 70 5.73 11.50 -19.66
CA VAL A 70 5.73 12.54 -18.64
C VAL A 70 4.57 12.29 -17.69
N ARG A 71 4.89 11.91 -16.45
CA ARG A 71 3.90 11.75 -15.38
C ARG A 71 3.20 13.09 -15.14
N LYS A 72 1.88 13.06 -15.03
CA LYS A 72 1.15 14.24 -14.57
C LYS A 72 1.38 14.33 -13.06
N ASN A 73 1.77 15.49 -12.53
CA ASN A 73 2.04 15.70 -11.10
C ASN A 73 0.95 15.03 -10.27
N SER A 74 1.30 13.86 -9.74
CA SER A 74 0.42 12.96 -9.00
C SER A 74 0.62 13.21 -7.52
N ALA A 75 0.55 14.49 -7.15
CA ALA A 75 0.37 14.87 -5.75
C ALA A 75 -0.83 14.08 -5.19
N PRO A 76 -0.96 13.91 -3.86
CA PRO A 76 -2.07 13.20 -3.22
C PRO A 76 -3.49 13.63 -3.64
N ASP A 77 -3.62 14.68 -4.46
CA ASP A 77 -4.86 15.20 -5.03
C ASP A 77 -5.49 14.32 -6.13
N VAL A 78 -4.77 13.38 -6.78
CA VAL A 78 -5.38 12.50 -7.82
C VAL A 78 -6.37 11.50 -7.20
N PHE A 79 -6.03 10.92 -6.05
CA PHE A 79 -6.88 9.98 -5.32
C PHE A 79 -7.54 10.60 -4.09
N GLY A 80 -7.32 11.89 -3.88
CA GLY A 80 -7.79 12.63 -2.72
C GLY A 80 -7.02 12.27 -1.45
N ARG A 81 -6.98 13.22 -0.52
CA ARG A 81 -6.40 13.00 0.80
C ARG A 81 -7.37 12.18 1.66
N PRO A 82 -6.90 11.24 2.49
CA PRO A 82 -7.77 10.54 3.42
C PRO A 82 -8.55 11.53 4.31
N PRO A 83 -9.82 11.23 4.63
CA PRO A 83 -10.64 12.07 5.50
C PRO A 83 -9.95 12.30 6.86
N PRO A 84 -10.23 13.44 7.53
CA PRO A 84 -9.56 13.82 8.78
C PRO A 84 -9.52 12.72 9.84
N GLU A 85 -10.58 11.93 9.95
CA GLU A 85 -10.72 10.82 10.90
C GLU A 85 -9.68 9.73 10.62
N LEU A 86 -9.50 9.36 9.34
CA LEU A 86 -8.51 8.38 8.93
C LEU A 86 -7.09 8.94 9.07
N ARG A 87 -6.88 10.23 8.81
CA ARG A 87 -5.59 10.88 9.10
C ARG A 87 -5.25 10.88 10.58
N GLY A 88 -6.24 11.14 11.44
CA GLY A 88 -6.09 11.04 12.89
C GLY A 88 -5.75 9.62 13.34
N LEU A 89 -6.41 8.60 12.75
CA LEU A 89 -6.10 7.20 13.01
C LEU A 89 -4.68 6.84 12.55
N LEU A 90 -4.28 7.21 11.33
CA LEU A 90 -2.93 7.00 10.81
C LEU A 90 -1.88 7.68 11.70
N GLY A 91 -2.13 8.92 12.14
CA GLY A 91 -1.27 9.62 13.08
C GLY A 91 -1.10 8.87 14.40
N LYS A 92 -2.18 8.30 14.95
CA LYS A 92 -2.13 7.45 16.15
C LYS A 92 -1.33 6.17 15.91
N LEU A 93 -1.54 5.49 14.78
CA LEU A 93 -0.83 4.25 14.43
C LEU A 93 0.66 4.47 14.19
N LYS A 94 1.04 5.60 13.58
CA LYS A 94 2.45 6.00 13.40
C LYS A 94 3.13 6.44 14.69
N GLY A 95 2.37 6.86 15.69
CA GLY A 95 2.90 7.19 17.00
C GLY A 95 3.58 5.98 17.66
N ARG A 96 4.63 6.20 18.44
CA ARG A 96 5.44 5.12 19.06
C ARG A 96 4.59 4.06 19.76
N PHE A 97 3.59 4.51 20.53
CA PHE A 97 2.67 3.61 21.25
C PHE A 97 1.74 2.84 20.30
N GLY A 98 1.20 3.51 19.27
CA GLY A 98 0.35 2.86 18.28
C GLY A 98 1.10 1.82 17.48
N GLN A 99 2.32 2.13 17.04
CA GLN A 99 3.16 1.22 16.28
C GLN A 99 3.60 0.02 17.11
N LYS A 100 4.00 0.24 18.38
CA LYS A 100 4.31 -0.84 19.33
C LYS A 100 3.12 -1.78 19.50
N ARG A 101 1.94 -1.23 19.82
CA ARG A 101 0.72 -2.02 20.03
C ARG A 101 0.29 -2.75 18.76
N LEU A 102 0.40 -2.11 17.60
CA LEU A 102 0.09 -2.73 16.31
C LEU A 102 1.00 -3.94 16.08
N ARG A 103 2.32 -3.77 16.26
CA ARG A 103 3.30 -4.85 16.10
C ARG A 103 3.04 -6.01 17.07
N GLU A 104 2.82 -5.71 18.34
CA GLU A 104 2.51 -6.73 19.36
C GLU A 104 1.27 -7.55 18.97
N ARG A 105 0.19 -6.88 18.58
CA ARG A 105 -1.04 -7.56 18.14
C ARG A 105 -0.85 -8.37 16.87
N THR A 106 -0.11 -7.84 15.89
CA THR A 106 0.21 -8.56 14.65
C THR A 106 0.98 -9.84 14.95
N VAL A 107 1.98 -9.78 15.84
CA VAL A 107 2.74 -10.96 16.29
C VAL A 107 1.80 -11.97 16.95
N THR A 108 0.95 -11.53 17.88
CA THR A 108 0.00 -12.43 18.56
C THR A 108 -0.94 -13.12 17.58
N HIS A 109 -1.55 -12.38 16.66
CA HIS A 109 -2.48 -12.95 15.67
C HIS A 109 -1.77 -13.90 14.70
N LEU A 110 -0.56 -13.56 14.24
CA LEU A 110 0.23 -14.46 13.40
C LEU A 110 0.63 -15.74 14.13
N GLN A 111 0.98 -15.67 15.41
CA GLN A 111 1.26 -16.85 16.22
C GLN A 111 0.03 -17.76 16.35
N THR A 112 -1.17 -17.19 16.53
CA THR A 112 -2.42 -17.96 16.54
C THR A 112 -2.64 -18.64 15.18
N LEU A 113 -2.51 -17.91 14.08
CA LEU A 113 -2.69 -18.48 12.74
C LEU A 113 -1.65 -19.55 12.41
N LYS A 114 -0.39 -19.37 12.81
CA LYS A 114 0.67 -20.38 12.65
C LYS A 114 0.33 -21.66 13.42
N LYS A 115 -0.18 -21.55 14.65
CA LYS A 115 -0.61 -22.72 15.44
C LYS A 115 -1.79 -23.46 14.81
N GLU A 116 -2.72 -22.74 14.20
CA GLU A 116 -3.93 -23.31 13.60
C GLU A 116 -3.70 -23.89 12.19
N PHE A 117 -2.81 -23.29 11.40
CA PHE A 117 -2.72 -23.57 9.95
C PHE A 117 -1.29 -23.78 9.40
N GLY A 118 -0.23 -23.58 10.20
CA GLY A 118 1.16 -23.57 9.71
C GLY A 118 2.08 -24.58 10.40
N ASN A 119 3.13 -24.99 9.68
CA ASN A 119 4.32 -25.58 10.30
C ASN A 119 5.22 -24.44 10.83
N GLU A 120 5.90 -24.66 11.96
CA GLU A 120 6.80 -23.67 12.57
C GLU A 120 7.97 -23.33 11.63
N ASP A 121 7.85 -22.25 10.84
CA ASP A 121 8.99 -21.57 10.28
C ASP A 121 9.64 -20.78 11.44
N GLY A 122 10.84 -21.16 11.84
CA GLY A 122 11.58 -20.64 13.02
C GLY A 122 11.91 -19.13 13.03
N SER A 123 11.14 -18.29 12.34
CA SER A 123 11.19 -16.84 12.41
C SER A 123 10.63 -16.35 13.75
N SER A 124 11.53 -15.92 14.66
CA SER A 124 11.13 -15.37 15.98
C SER A 124 10.69 -13.91 15.91
N PHE A 125 10.80 -13.26 14.75
CA PHE A 125 10.47 -11.86 14.56
C PHE A 125 9.19 -11.72 13.71
N GLY A 126 8.18 -11.04 14.25
CA GLY A 126 7.01 -10.65 13.46
C GLY A 126 7.34 -9.54 12.46
N PRO A 127 6.49 -9.39 11.43
CA PRO A 127 6.73 -8.48 10.33
C PRO A 127 6.87 -7.03 10.80
N ALA A 128 7.75 -6.28 10.15
CA ALA A 128 7.80 -4.84 10.35
C ALA A 128 6.58 -4.17 9.70
N VAL A 129 6.19 -3.03 10.25
CA VAL A 129 5.09 -2.21 9.71
C VAL A 129 5.65 -0.88 9.25
N HIS A 130 5.45 -0.62 7.96
CA HIS A 130 5.94 0.56 7.25
C HIS A 130 4.76 1.47 6.90
N PHE A 131 5.01 2.76 6.88
CA PHE A 131 4.04 3.77 6.48
C PHE A 131 4.65 4.62 5.36
N GLY A 132 3.92 4.80 4.27
CA GLY A 132 4.38 5.63 3.17
C GLY A 132 3.42 5.63 1.99
N TYR A 133 3.79 6.35 0.94
CA TYR A 133 3.04 6.37 -0.31
C TYR A 133 3.24 5.10 -1.11
N ILE A 134 2.18 4.65 -1.78
CA ILE A 134 2.19 3.49 -2.66
C ILE A 134 1.90 3.94 -4.08
N ALA A 135 2.74 3.53 -5.02
CA ALA A 135 2.53 3.72 -6.44
C ALA A 135 1.49 2.70 -6.95
N CYS A 136 0.44 3.18 -7.60
CA CYS A 136 -0.60 2.38 -8.22
C CYS A 136 -0.59 2.55 -9.74
N GLY A 137 -0.74 1.45 -10.48
CA GLY A 137 -0.87 1.44 -11.93
C GLY A 137 -1.40 0.10 -12.46
N ASP A 138 -1.83 0.05 -13.71
CA ASP A 138 -2.37 -1.18 -14.32
C ASP A 138 -1.27 -2.10 -14.88
N GLN A 139 0.00 -1.83 -14.55
CA GLN A 139 1.15 -2.61 -14.99
C GLN A 139 1.89 -3.20 -13.78
N VAL A 140 2.45 -4.40 -13.94
CA VAL A 140 3.33 -4.96 -12.90
C VAL A 140 4.71 -4.33 -13.00
N MET A 141 5.18 -3.69 -11.92
CA MET A 141 6.55 -3.18 -11.84
C MET A 141 7.58 -4.32 -11.78
N LYS A 142 8.19 -4.66 -12.93
CA LYS A 142 9.25 -5.68 -13.04
C LYS A 142 10.65 -5.09 -13.16
N SER A 143 10.77 -3.84 -13.63
CA SER A 143 12.07 -3.17 -13.82
C SER A 143 12.54 -2.53 -12.51
N GLY A 144 13.68 -3.00 -12.00
CA GLY A 144 14.26 -2.41 -10.80
C GLY A 144 14.71 -0.95 -11.01
N GLN A 145 15.25 -0.64 -12.19
CA GLN A 145 15.68 0.72 -12.52
C GLN A 145 14.50 1.70 -12.54
N HIS A 146 13.39 1.34 -13.20
CA HIS A 146 12.20 2.21 -13.23
C HIS A 146 11.57 2.35 -11.84
N ARG A 147 11.51 1.27 -11.06
CA ARG A 147 11.05 1.29 -9.67
C ARG A 147 11.85 2.30 -8.85
N ASP A 148 13.17 2.26 -8.93
CA ASP A 148 14.05 3.09 -8.13
C ASP A 148 13.96 4.57 -8.56
N VAL A 149 13.82 4.84 -9.87
CA VAL A 149 13.55 6.19 -10.39
C VAL A 149 12.22 6.73 -9.84
N ILE A 150 11.12 5.97 -9.95
CA ILE A 150 9.81 6.41 -9.46
C ILE A 150 9.82 6.59 -7.94
N SER A 151 10.46 5.70 -7.19
CA SER A 151 10.61 5.82 -5.74
C SER A 151 11.39 7.07 -5.36
N GLY A 152 12.46 7.40 -6.10
CA GLY A 152 13.24 8.62 -5.88
C GLY A 152 12.49 9.91 -6.22
N GLU A 153 11.71 9.92 -7.30
CA GLU A 153 10.94 11.08 -7.77
C GLU A 153 9.71 11.35 -6.88
N GLU A 154 8.95 10.30 -6.54
CA GLU A 154 7.63 10.41 -5.91
C GLU A 154 7.64 10.06 -4.41
N GLY A 155 8.75 9.53 -3.90
CA GLY A 155 8.86 9.12 -2.49
C GLY A 155 8.01 7.90 -2.13
N VAL A 156 7.60 7.08 -3.11
CA VAL A 156 6.84 5.86 -2.87
C VAL A 156 7.72 4.74 -2.29
N ILE A 157 7.12 3.87 -1.48
CA ILE A 157 7.80 2.74 -0.85
C ILE A 157 7.29 1.37 -1.32
N ALA A 158 6.25 1.36 -2.16
CA ALA A 158 5.65 0.14 -2.69
C ALA A 158 4.94 0.38 -4.03
N PHE A 159 4.68 -0.71 -4.75
CA PHE A 159 3.98 -0.75 -6.04
C PHE A 159 2.85 -1.80 -6.00
N GLU A 160 1.67 -1.42 -6.46
CA GLU A 160 0.49 -2.30 -6.52
C GLU A 160 -0.44 -1.88 -7.68
N MET A 161 -1.56 -2.61 -7.90
CA MET A 161 -2.36 -2.49 -9.13
C MET A 161 -3.86 -2.17 -8.93
N GLU A 162 -4.38 -2.18 -7.71
CA GLU A 162 -5.82 -2.14 -7.45
C GLU A 162 -6.24 -1.03 -6.47
N GLY A 163 -5.32 -0.46 -5.69
CA GLY A 163 -5.60 0.45 -4.59
C GLY A 163 -6.24 1.76 -5.05
N ALA A 164 -5.98 2.19 -6.28
CA ALA A 164 -6.57 3.39 -6.88
C ALA A 164 -7.99 3.19 -7.42
N GLY A 165 -8.49 1.96 -7.44
CA GLY A 165 -9.81 1.65 -7.98
C GLY A 165 -10.97 2.02 -7.03
N PRO A 166 -10.96 1.54 -5.77
CA PRO A 166 -12.04 1.75 -4.81
C PRO A 166 -12.31 3.19 -4.40
#